data_AF-A0A517TY95-F1
#
_entry.id   AF-A0A517TY95-F1
#
_cell.length_a   1.000
_cell.length_b   1.000
_cell.length_c   1.000
_cell.angle_alpha   90.00
_cell.angle_beta   90.00
_cell.angle_gamma   90.00
#
_symmetry.space_group_name_H-M   'P 1'
#
loop_
_entity.id
_entity.type
_entity.pdbx_description
1 polymer ?
#
loop_
_entity_poly.entity_id
_entity_poly.type
_entity_poly.pdbx_seq_one_letter_code
_entity_poly.pdbx_strand_id
1 'polypeptide(L)' 'MAYPREHWIRIRTNNPLERIMREIRRRTRVVGAFPDGNSALMLVAARLRHVAGTKWGTRKYLDMERLIEQNREEITEAVE' A
#
# COMPACT_ATOMS: atom_id res chain seq x y z
N MET A 1 13.36 -18.65 -2.03
CA MET A 1 12.56 -17.53 -1.50
C MET A 1 12.06 -16.77 -2.71
N ALA A 2 10.78 -16.88 -3.05
CA ALA A 2 10.25 -16.65 -4.42
C ALA A 2 10.11 -15.18 -4.87
N TYR A 3 10.81 -14.23 -4.24
CA TYR A 3 10.70 -12.80 -4.55
C TYR A 3 12.06 -12.10 -4.47
N PRO A 4 12.26 -10.98 -5.19
CA PRO A 4 13.48 -10.19 -5.10
C PRO A 4 13.71 -9.68 -3.68
N ARG A 5 14.97 -9.58 -3.26
CA ARG A 5 15.37 -9.19 -1.88
C ARG A 5 14.80 -7.81 -1.50
N GLU A 6 14.71 -6.91 -2.46
CA GLU A 6 14.16 -5.55 -2.36
C GLU A 6 12.69 -5.56 -1.93
N HIS A 7 11.94 -6.63 -2.24
CA HIS A 7 10.53 -6.76 -1.92
C HIS A 7 10.27 -7.33 -0.53
N TRP A 8 11.22 -8.06 0.08
CA TRP A 8 10.98 -8.83 1.30
C TRP A 8 10.51 -7.98 2.47
N ILE A 9 11.15 -6.82 2.70
CA ILE A 9 10.77 -5.94 3.82
C ILE A 9 9.35 -5.40 3.62
N ARG A 10 8.98 -5.09 2.38
CA ARG A 10 7.66 -4.53 2.05
C ARG A 10 6.57 -5.59 2.13
N ILE A 11 6.86 -6.83 1.74
CA ILE A 11 5.93 -7.96 1.87
C ILE A 11 5.75 -8.36 3.34
N ARG A 12 6.84 -8.37 4.12
CA ARG A 12 6.80 -8.83 5.52
C ARG A 12 6.14 -7.82 6.47
N THR A 13 6.15 -6.53 6.14
CA THR A 13 5.69 -5.47 7.05
C THR A 13 4.46 -4.74 6.52
N ASN A 14 3.54 -4.41 7.42
CA ASN A 14 2.30 -3.71 7.08
C ASN A 14 2.29 -2.22 7.49
N ASN A 15 3.46 -1.67 7.81
CA ASN A 15 3.62 -0.33 8.39
C ASN A 15 2.85 0.79 7.65
N PRO A 16 2.82 0.85 6.31
CA PRO A 16 2.12 1.93 5.62
C PRO A 16 0.59 1.83 5.74
N LEU A 17 0.03 0.62 5.68
CA LEU A 17 -1.41 0.40 5.89
C LEU A 17 -1.80 0.66 7.34
N GLU A 18 -0.99 0.21 8.31
CA GLU A 18 -1.21 0.54 9.72
C GLU A 18 -1.22 2.05 9.98
N ARG A 19 -0.30 2.79 9.33
CA ARG A 19 -0.26 4.25 9.42
C ARG A 19 -1.53 4.90 8.86
N ILE A 20 -2.05 4.40 7.74
CA ILE A 20 -3.31 4.89 7.15
C ILE A 20 -4.48 4.57 8.08
N MET A 21 -4.59 3.34 8.56
CA MET A 21 -5.66 2.94 9.48
C MET A 21 -5.64 3.75 10.77
N ARG A 22 -4.45 4.05 11.32
CA ARG A 22 -4.30 4.90 12.51
C ARG A 22 -4.81 6.33 12.24
N GLU A 23 -4.49 6.90 11.09
CA GLU A 23 -4.96 8.24 10.71
C GLU A 23 -6.47 8.27 10.46
N ILE A 24 -7.03 7.23 9.83
CA ILE A 24 -8.48 7.08 9.66
C ILE A 24 -9.16 7.04 11.03
N ARG A 25 -8.72 6.17 11.94
CA ARG A 25 -9.29 6.09 13.31
C ARG A 25 -9.17 7.40 14.07
N ARG A 26 -8.05 8.13 13.92
CA ARG A 26 -7.87 9.44 14.56
C ARG A 26 -8.89 10.46 14.05
N ARG A 27 -9.15 10.50 12.73
CA ARG A 27 -10.10 11.43 12.11
C ARG A 27 -11.55 11.08 12.41
N THR A 28 -11.91 9.80 12.40
CA THR A 28 -13.27 9.38 12.75
C THR A 28 -13.57 9.58 14.23
N ARG A 29 -12.58 9.40 15.12
CA ARG A 29 -12.75 9.63 16.57
C ARG A 29 -13.11 11.08 16.92
N VAL A 30 -12.62 12.06 16.16
CA VAL A 30 -12.95 13.49 16.40
C VAL A 30 -14.42 13.78 16.12
N VAL A 31 -15.03 13.08 15.17
CA VAL A 31 -16.45 13.27 14.81
C VAL A 31 -17.37 12.65 15.86
N GLY A 32 -16.95 11.55 16.50
CA GLY A 32 -17.72 10.87 17.55
C GLY A 32 -18.89 10.05 17.00
N ALA A 33 -19.90 10.71 16.44
CA ALA A 33 -21.08 10.10 15.84
C ALA A 33 -21.34 10.69 14.45
N PHE A 34 -21.46 9.82 13.44
CA PHE A 34 -21.79 10.25 12.08
C PHE A 34 -23.32 10.22 11.87
N PRO A 35 -23.87 11.15 11.07
CA PRO A 35 -25.28 11.15 10.70
C PRO A 35 -25.72 9.87 9.96
N ASP A 36 -24.82 9.26 9.18
CA ASP A 36 -25.07 8.05 8.40
C ASP A 36 -23.77 7.34 7.99
N GLY A 37 -23.87 6.15 7.38
CA GLY A 37 -22.71 5.41 6.90
C GLY A 37 -21.96 6.10 5.75
N ASN A 38 -22.67 6.85 4.88
CA ASN A 38 -22.03 7.51 3.73
C ASN A 38 -21.20 8.73 4.16
N SER A 39 -21.63 9.50 5.16
CA SER A 39 -20.82 10.60 5.70
C SER A 39 -19.50 10.10 6.31
N ALA A 40 -19.52 8.96 7.00
CA ALA A 40 -18.29 8.31 7.48
C ALA A 40 -17.39 7.87 6.32
N LEU A 41 -17.96 7.20 5.31
CA LEU A 41 -17.24 6.79 4.11
C LEU A 41 -16.63 7.98 3.37
N MET A 42 -17.36 9.09 3.25
CA MET A 42 -16.91 10.30 2.56
C MET A 42 -15.68 10.92 3.24
N LEU A 43 -15.66 10.99 4.57
CA LEU A 43 -14.49 11.48 5.32
C LEU A 43 -13.25 10.60 5.06
N VAL A 44 -13.44 9.28 5.09
CA VAL A 44 -12.35 8.31 4.85
C VAL A 44 -11.85 8.42 3.41
N ALA A 45 -12.77 8.46 2.44
CA ALA A 45 -12.44 8.59 1.02
C ALA A 45 -11.71 9.91 0.72
N ALA A 46 -12.15 11.02 1.30
CA ALA A 46 -11.46 12.30 1.19
C ALA A 46 -10.03 12.22 1.73
N ARG A 47 -9.82 11.51 2.86
CA ARG A 47 -8.48 11.31 3.40
C ARG A 47 -7.62 10.44 2.49
N LEU A 48 -8.16 9.33 1.98
CA LEU A 48 -7.45 8.45 1.06
C LEU A 48 -7.06 9.18 -0.23
N ARG A 49 -7.97 9.96 -0.81
CA ARG A 49 -7.70 10.77 -2.00
C ARG A 49 -6.57 11.78 -1.76
N HIS A 50 -6.57 12.47 -0.62
CA HIS A 50 -5.47 13.37 -0.29
C HIS A 50 -4.14 12.63 -0.18
N VAL A 51 -4.12 11.46 0.47
CA VAL A 51 -2.91 10.65 0.60
C VAL A 51 -2.40 10.19 -0.78
N ALA A 52 -3.29 9.75 -1.66
CA ALA A 52 -2.97 9.38 -3.04
C ALA A 52 -2.45 10.57 -3.86
N GLY A 53 -2.96 11.79 -3.63
CA GLY A 53 -2.49 13.01 -4.30
C GLY A 53 -1.14 13.54 -3.79
N THR A 54 -0.56 12.97 -2.74
CA THR A 54 0.76 13.39 -2.23
C THR A 54 1.90 12.62 -2.88
N LYS A 55 3.16 12.99 -2.57
CA LYS A 55 4.37 12.23 -2.93
C LYS A 55 4.32 10.74 -2.55
N TRP A 56 3.40 10.33 -1.67
CA TRP A 56 3.24 8.92 -1.30
C TRP A 56 2.55 8.10 -2.40
N GLY A 57 1.58 8.67 -3.12
CA GLY A 57 0.89 7.99 -4.23
C GLY A 57 1.73 7.85 -5.50
N THR A 58 2.77 8.67 -5.67
CA THR A 58 3.68 8.60 -6.82
C THR A 58 4.84 7.61 -6.65
N ARG A 59 5.01 7.01 -5.46
CA ARG A 59 6.10 6.06 -5.20
C ARG A 59 5.70 4.65 -5.64
N LYS A 60 6.57 3.98 -6.41
CA LYS A 60 6.45 2.54 -6.69
C LYS A 60 6.63 1.73 -5.39
N TYR A 61 5.55 1.15 -4.88
CA TYR A 61 5.58 0.34 -3.65
C TYR A 61 6.17 -1.05 -3.85
N LEU A 62 5.97 -1.68 -5.00
CA LEU A 62 6.69 -2.88 -5.45
C LEU A 62 7.07 -2.65 -6.90
N ASP A 63 8.32 -2.94 -7.25
CA ASP A 63 8.79 -2.72 -8.63
C ASP A 63 8.70 -4.02 -9.41
N MET A 64 7.75 -4.10 -10.33
CA MET A 64 7.49 -5.33 -11.09
C MET A 64 8.65 -5.69 -12.02
N GLU A 65 9.46 -4.70 -12.44
CA GLU A 65 10.65 -4.93 -13.27
C GLU A 65 11.62 -5.91 -12.59
N ARG A 66 11.82 -5.81 -11.28
CA ARG A 66 12.68 -6.72 -10.50
C ARG A 66 12.15 -8.14 -10.43
N LEU A 67 10.83 -8.29 -10.40
CA LEU A 67 10.22 -9.60 -10.40
C LEU A 67 10.33 -10.26 -11.78
N ILE A 68 10.18 -9.47 -12.84
CA ILE A 68 10.32 -9.93 -14.23
C ILE A 68 11.77 -10.35 -14.51
N GLU A 69 12.75 -9.57 -14.03
CA GLU A 69 14.19 -9.87 -14.12
C GLU A 69 14.51 -11.23 -13.47
N GLN A 70 14.10 -11.44 -12.22
CA GLN A 70 14.29 -12.72 -11.53
C GLN A 70 13.61 -13.88 -12.27
N ASN A 71 12.35 -13.72 -12.71
CA ASN A 71 11.65 -14.78 -13.44
C ASN A 71 12.35 -15.13 -14.77
N ARG A 72 12.96 -14.14 -15.43
CA ARG A 72 13.69 -14.35 -16.67
C ARG A 72 14.99 -15.12 -16.43
N GLU A 73 15.71 -14.79 -15.36
CA GLU A 73 16.91 -15.53 -14.91
C GLU A 73 16.56 -16.99 -14.59
N GLU A 74 15.48 -17.21 -13.83
CA GLU A 74 14.99 -18.56 -13.49
C GLU A 74 14.62 -19.38 -14.75
N ILE A 75 14.04 -18.74 -15.78
CA ILE A 75 13.73 -19.42 -17.05
C ILE A 75 15.00 -19.75 -17.83
N THR A 76 16.00 -18.86 -17.86
CA THR A 76 17.26 -19.12 -18.57
C THR A 76 18.03 -20.27 -17.92
N GLU A 77 18.10 -20.32 -16.59
CA GLU A 77 18.74 -21.42 -15.84
C GLU A 77 18.02 -22.77 -16.01
N ALA A 78 16.72 -22.76 -16.32
CA ALA A 78 15.94 -23.99 -16.54
C ALA A 78 16.04 -24.54 -17.97
N VAL A 79 16.52 -23.72 -18.91
CA VAL A 79 16.68 -24.10 -20.33
C VAL A 79 18.12 -24.56 -20.64
N GLU A 80 19.09 -24.14 -19.83
CA GLU A 80 20.46 -24.70 -19.79
C GLU A 80 20.52 -26.06 -19.06
#